data_AF-A0A1F7ZU68-F1
#
_entry.id   AF-A0A1F7ZU68-F1
#
_cell.length_a   1.000
_cell.length_b   1.000
_cell.length_c   1.000
_cell.angle_alpha   90.00
_cell.angle_beta   90.00
_cell.angle_gamma   90.00
#
_symmetry.space_group_name_H-M   'P 1'
#
loop_
_entity.id
_entity.type
_entity.pdbx_description
1 polymer ?
#
loop_
_entity_poly.entity_id
_entity_poly.type
_entity_poly.pdbx_seq_one_letter_code
_entity_poly.pdbx_strand_id
1 'polypeptide(L)'
;MVSGHGASPGNGITGGYTGNDIGFKIAIATLAAVTWYNAIELIILVFVTFSQYHGLYFWSLFIASSVGLVPYQVGFLLKFFNLTDQTWLSVTFITIGWWAMVTGQSLVLYSRLHLVLDNARILRRVLAMIIVDAIILHIPTTVLTYGSNLAGGRAAYINGYNIMEKIQMTGFCIQEFIISGLYIWETIRMLRLDPDRGKRKIMYQLVAINLVSILMDVGLLVVEYKDMYIMETMIKGVVYSIKLKLEFAVLGKLVHLVRSHVWKPESVTRRTSDFPDFVDATRVTSDLTHAMPAARNRTHPWMDTDDVSIAMFEHSGLSRDQETGRSDVSHSWSGETHTNHPYPDRELSPVDFTSLHQQKSLPSKTSTDSPG
;
A
#
# COMPACT_ATOMS: atom_id res chain seq x y z
N MET A 1 3.22 33.72 49.20
CA MET A 1 2.10 33.71 48.24
C MET A 1 2.64 33.19 46.92
N VAL A 2 2.32 31.93 46.59
CA VAL A 2 2.78 31.26 45.38
C VAL A 2 1.85 31.67 44.25
N SER A 3 2.39 32.40 43.27
CA SER A 3 1.69 32.82 42.07
C SER A 3 1.31 31.58 41.26
N GLY A 4 0.01 31.36 41.09
CA GLY A 4 -0.55 30.25 40.33
C GLY A 4 -0.08 30.27 38.89
N HIS A 5 0.35 29.10 38.40
CA HIS A 5 0.53 28.85 36.98
C HIS A 5 -0.81 29.11 36.28
N GLY A 6 -0.84 30.11 35.41
CA GLY A 6 -1.98 30.39 34.55
C GLY A 6 -2.22 29.19 33.63
N ALA A 7 -3.14 28.31 34.04
CA ALA A 7 -3.76 27.35 33.14
C ALA A 7 -4.51 28.15 32.06
N SER A 8 -3.92 28.23 30.87
CA SER A 8 -4.53 28.82 29.69
C SER A 8 -5.87 28.12 29.40
N PRO A 9 -6.93 28.83 28.99
CA PRO A 9 -8.22 28.20 28.72
C PRO A 9 -8.08 27.19 27.57
N GLY A 10 -7.99 25.91 27.93
CA GLY A 10 -8.27 24.78 27.06
C GLY A 10 -7.28 24.39 25.97
N ASN A 11 -6.00 24.82 25.94
CA ASN A 11 -4.95 24.25 25.04
C ASN A 11 -5.33 24.00 23.55
N GLY A 12 -6.30 24.75 22.99
CA GLY A 12 -6.87 24.54 21.64
C GLY A 12 -8.12 23.63 21.56
N ILE A 13 -8.49 22.98 22.66
CA ILE A 13 -9.70 22.16 22.84
C ILE A 13 -10.95 23.03 22.87
N THR A 14 -10.91 24.16 23.58
CA THR A 14 -12.03 25.13 23.70
C THR A 14 -11.64 26.47 23.08
N GLY A 15 -11.92 26.63 21.78
CA GLY A 15 -11.63 27.86 21.03
C GLY A 15 -10.47 27.76 20.04
N GLY A 16 -10.18 28.88 19.35
CA GLY A 16 -9.13 28.98 18.36
C GLY A 16 -7.71 29.18 18.92
N TYR A 17 -6.71 29.23 18.03
CA TYR A 17 -5.34 29.48 18.44
C TYR A 17 -5.16 30.94 18.85
N THR A 18 -4.82 31.17 20.12
CA THR A 18 -4.66 32.51 20.71
C THR A 18 -3.21 33.01 20.77
N GLY A 19 -2.26 32.22 20.26
CA GLY A 19 -0.86 32.63 20.23
C GLY A 19 -0.54 33.62 19.10
N ASN A 20 0.46 34.47 19.35
CA ASN A 20 0.97 35.43 18.37
C ASN A 20 2.16 34.92 17.56
N ASP A 21 2.49 33.63 17.66
CA ASP A 21 3.56 33.03 16.86
C ASP A 21 3.08 32.78 15.42
N ILE A 22 3.60 33.58 14.50
CA ILE A 22 3.34 33.47 13.06
C ILE A 22 3.86 32.12 12.54
N GLY A 23 4.99 31.64 13.04
CA GLY A 23 5.57 30.35 12.63
C GLY A 23 4.61 29.20 12.93
N PHE A 24 3.96 29.23 14.10
CA PHE A 24 2.98 28.22 14.47
C PHE A 24 1.72 28.28 13.59
N LYS A 25 1.21 29.47 13.25
CA LYS A 25 0.08 29.64 12.32
C LYS A 25 0.42 29.10 10.92
N ILE A 26 1.62 29.40 10.42
CA ILE A 26 2.12 28.88 9.15
C ILE A 26 2.21 27.35 9.18
N ALA A 27 2.69 26.76 10.29
CA ALA A 27 2.76 25.31 10.44
C ALA A 27 1.38 24.66 10.38
N ILE A 28 0.37 25.19 11.08
CA ILE A 28 -1.02 24.72 11.00
C ILE A 28 -1.53 24.77 9.56
N ALA A 29 -1.40 25.93 8.90
CA ALA A 29 -1.87 26.10 7.52
C ALA A 29 -1.16 25.14 6.54
N THR A 30 0.15 24.92 6.74
CA THR A 30 0.94 24.02 5.89
C THR A 30 0.51 22.57 6.08
N LEU A 31 0.30 22.10 7.32
CA LEU A 31 -0.16 20.74 7.60
C LEU A 31 -1.58 20.50 7.04
N ALA A 32 -2.46 21.49 7.14
CA ALA A 32 -3.78 21.43 6.48
C ALA A 32 -3.64 21.30 4.96
N ALA A 33 -2.80 22.14 4.35
CA ALA A 33 -2.58 22.15 2.91
C ALA A 33 -2.01 20.81 2.40
N VAL A 34 -1.05 20.22 3.12
CA VAL A 34 -0.51 18.88 2.80
C VAL A 34 -1.61 17.82 2.86
N THR A 35 -2.45 17.87 3.90
CA THR A 35 -3.57 16.92 4.05
C THR A 35 -4.56 17.06 2.90
N TRP A 36 -4.95 18.27 2.51
CA TRP A 36 -5.85 18.52 1.38
C TRP A 36 -5.24 18.11 0.05
N TYR A 37 -3.97 18.43 -0.19
CA TYR A 37 -3.27 18.01 -1.40
C TYR A 37 -3.33 16.48 -1.55
N ASN A 38 -2.95 15.75 -0.49
CA ASN A 38 -3.01 14.29 -0.49
C ASN A 38 -4.44 13.76 -0.66
N ALA A 39 -5.43 14.38 -0.03
CA ALA A 39 -6.83 13.97 -0.14
C ALA A 39 -7.38 14.17 -1.56
N ILE A 40 -7.13 15.33 -2.17
CA ILE A 40 -7.57 15.64 -3.54
C ILE A 40 -6.90 14.71 -4.54
N GLU A 41 -5.59 14.50 -4.42
CA GLU A 41 -4.85 13.56 -5.26
C GLU A 41 -5.43 12.15 -5.12
N LEU A 42 -5.71 11.69 -3.90
CA LEU A 42 -6.35 10.41 -3.65
C LEU A 42 -7.74 10.30 -4.30
N ILE A 43 -8.57 11.33 -4.19
CA ILE A 43 -9.90 11.35 -4.80
C ILE A 43 -9.80 11.21 -6.31
N ILE A 44 -8.89 11.96 -6.94
CA ILE A 44 -8.63 11.88 -8.38
C ILE A 44 -8.15 10.47 -8.76
N LEU A 45 -7.15 9.95 -8.04
CA LEU A 45 -6.60 8.61 -8.28
C LEU A 45 -7.66 7.51 -8.15
N VAL A 46 -8.58 7.64 -7.19
CA VAL A 46 -9.70 6.71 -7.01
C VAL A 46 -10.62 6.72 -8.23
N PHE A 47 -11.06 7.89 -8.72
CA PHE A 47 -11.92 7.94 -9.90
C PHE A 47 -11.22 7.52 -11.20
N VAL A 48 -9.92 7.74 -11.31
CA VAL A 48 -9.15 7.32 -12.49
C VAL A 48 -8.91 5.81 -12.50
N THR A 49 -8.74 5.19 -11.34
CA THR A 49 -8.32 3.78 -11.23
C THR A 49 -9.50 2.79 -11.19
N PHE A 50 -10.61 3.17 -10.56
CA PHE A 50 -11.77 2.29 -10.45
C PHE A 50 -12.74 2.48 -11.61
N SER A 51 -13.11 1.40 -12.29
CA SER A 51 -14.11 1.42 -13.37
C SER A 51 -15.52 1.10 -12.88
N GLN A 52 -15.65 0.37 -11.76
CA GLN A 52 -16.93 0.10 -11.12
C GLN A 52 -16.92 0.58 -9.67
N TYR A 53 -17.93 1.38 -9.32
CA TYR A 53 -18.02 2.11 -8.04
C TYR A 53 -18.84 1.36 -6.97
N HIS A 54 -18.82 0.03 -6.97
CA HIS A 54 -19.69 -0.79 -6.10
C HIS A 54 -18.96 -1.49 -4.95
N GLY A 55 -17.62 -1.51 -4.94
CA GLY A 55 -16.85 -2.22 -3.92
C GLY A 55 -16.79 -1.51 -2.57
N LEU A 56 -16.80 -2.26 -1.47
CA LEU A 56 -16.60 -1.72 -0.11
C LEU A 56 -15.28 -0.94 -0.01
N TYR A 57 -14.22 -1.43 -0.65
CA TYR A 57 -12.94 -0.72 -0.76
C TYR A 57 -13.09 0.67 -1.38
N PHE A 58 -13.81 0.76 -2.51
CA PHE A 58 -14.00 2.02 -3.21
C PHE A 58 -14.72 3.03 -2.32
N TRP A 59 -15.84 2.62 -1.73
CA TRP A 59 -16.62 3.49 -0.86
C TRP A 59 -15.87 3.88 0.40
N SER A 60 -15.15 2.96 1.05
CA SER A 60 -14.38 3.28 2.26
C SER A 60 -13.23 4.25 1.95
N LEU A 61 -12.49 4.02 0.87
CA LEU A 61 -11.38 4.90 0.46
C LEU A 61 -11.89 6.28 0.00
N PHE A 62 -12.98 6.32 -0.77
CA PHE A 62 -13.59 7.57 -1.23
C PHE A 62 -14.16 8.37 -0.05
N ILE A 63 -14.93 7.73 0.83
CA ILE A 63 -15.53 8.40 2.00
C ILE A 63 -14.42 8.90 2.94
N ALA A 64 -13.39 8.10 3.22
CA ALA A 64 -12.29 8.51 4.10
C ALA A 64 -11.51 9.71 3.55
N SER A 65 -11.29 9.75 2.23
CA SER A 65 -10.55 10.86 1.59
C SER A 65 -11.41 12.12 1.39
N SER A 66 -12.63 11.98 0.89
CA SER A 66 -13.51 13.11 0.58
C SER A 66 -14.29 13.63 1.79
N VAL A 67 -15.07 12.78 2.44
CA VAL A 67 -15.92 13.17 3.58
C VAL A 67 -15.14 13.15 4.89
N GLY A 68 -14.03 12.40 4.95
CA GLY A 68 -13.15 12.34 6.11
C GLY A 68 -12.16 13.51 6.14
N LEU A 69 -11.08 13.40 5.38
CA LEU A 69 -9.94 14.34 5.46
C LEU A 69 -10.31 15.79 5.15
N VAL A 70 -11.13 16.04 4.12
CA VAL A 70 -11.42 17.41 3.67
C VAL A 70 -12.26 18.17 4.72
N PRO A 71 -13.45 17.70 5.14
CA PRO A 71 -14.22 18.28 6.25
C PRO A 71 -13.44 18.41 7.55
N TYR A 72 -12.64 17.39 7.90
CA TYR A 72 -11.84 17.41 9.13
C TYR A 72 -10.91 18.62 9.18
N GLN A 73 -10.16 18.85 8.09
CA GLN A 73 -9.25 19.99 7.99
C GLN A 73 -9.97 21.33 7.85
N VAL A 74 -11.09 21.38 7.12
CA VAL A 74 -11.93 22.59 7.04
C VAL A 74 -12.38 23.00 8.46
N GLY A 75 -12.90 22.05 9.23
CA GLY A 75 -13.38 22.34 10.58
C GLY A 75 -12.28 22.83 11.52
N PHE A 76 -11.07 22.26 11.46
CA PHE A 76 -9.93 22.75 12.25
C PHE A 76 -9.42 24.10 11.81
N LEU A 77 -9.38 24.40 10.50
CA LEU A 77 -9.02 25.74 10.02
C LEU A 77 -10.03 26.79 10.48
N LEU A 78 -11.33 26.49 10.35
CA LEU A 78 -12.39 27.38 10.85
C LEU A 78 -12.26 27.63 12.35
N LYS A 79 -11.96 26.59 13.13
CA LYS A 79 -11.75 26.66 14.58
C LYS A 79 -10.49 27.44 14.94
N PHE A 80 -9.33 27.04 14.45
CA PHE A 80 -8.04 27.59 14.88
C PHE A 80 -7.78 29.01 14.41
N PHE A 81 -8.30 29.40 13.24
CA PHE A 81 -8.19 30.77 12.73
C PHE A 81 -9.38 31.66 13.09
N ASN A 82 -10.35 31.17 13.88
CA ASN A 82 -11.58 31.88 14.24
C ASN A 82 -12.27 32.51 13.01
N LEU A 83 -12.40 31.74 11.92
CA LEU A 83 -12.96 32.24 10.65
C LEU A 83 -14.50 32.35 10.68
N THR A 84 -15.14 31.83 11.73
CA THR A 84 -16.58 31.90 11.92
C THR A 84 -16.91 32.13 13.39
N ASP A 85 -17.90 32.98 13.66
CA ASP A 85 -18.45 33.19 15.00
C ASP A 85 -19.26 31.97 15.48
N GLN A 86 -19.68 31.12 14.53
CA GLN A 86 -20.53 29.96 14.79
C GLN A 86 -19.70 28.71 15.12
N THR A 87 -19.29 28.58 16.39
CA THR A 87 -18.43 27.48 16.87
C THR A 87 -19.01 26.08 16.57
N TRP A 88 -20.34 25.93 16.58
CA TRP A 88 -21.01 24.65 16.29
C TRP A 88 -20.73 24.14 14.88
N LEU A 89 -20.54 25.03 13.91
CA LEU A 89 -20.28 24.68 12.52
C LEU A 89 -18.89 24.04 12.39
N SER A 90 -17.86 24.66 12.96
CA SER A 90 -16.49 24.12 12.99
C SER A 90 -16.43 22.75 13.67
N VAL A 91 -17.09 22.61 14.82
CA VAL A 91 -17.17 21.35 15.58
C VAL A 91 -17.88 20.25 14.77
N THR A 92 -18.91 20.60 14.02
CA THR A 92 -19.66 19.65 13.18
C THR A 92 -18.81 19.13 12.02
N PHE A 93 -18.09 20.02 11.32
CA PHE A 93 -17.15 19.61 10.27
C PHE A 93 -16.03 18.71 10.80
N ILE A 94 -15.45 19.06 11.97
CA ILE A 94 -14.45 18.21 12.65
C ILE A 94 -15.04 16.84 12.94
N THR A 95 -16.23 16.78 13.53
CA THR A 95 -16.85 15.52 13.97
C THR A 95 -17.16 14.62 12.79
N ILE A 96 -17.86 15.13 11.77
CA ILE A 96 -18.22 14.34 10.57
C ILE A 96 -16.95 13.85 9.86
N GLY A 97 -15.97 14.75 9.68
CA GLY A 97 -14.70 14.42 9.06
C GLY A 97 -13.93 13.36 9.85
N TRP A 98 -13.90 13.48 11.18
CA TRP A 98 -13.21 12.53 12.04
C TRP A 98 -13.85 11.13 11.97
N TRP A 99 -15.17 11.02 12.06
CA TRP A 99 -15.89 9.75 11.96
C TRP A 99 -15.62 9.04 10.63
N ALA A 100 -15.77 9.78 9.52
CA ALA A 100 -15.56 9.24 8.18
C ALA A 100 -14.08 8.87 7.94
N MET A 101 -13.13 9.65 8.46
CA MET A 101 -11.70 9.41 8.33
C MET A 101 -11.26 8.15 9.09
N VAL A 102 -11.55 8.05 10.39
CA VAL A 102 -11.08 6.95 11.24
C VAL A 102 -11.77 5.64 10.89
N THR A 103 -13.11 5.66 10.80
CA THR A 103 -13.87 4.46 10.44
C THR A 103 -13.59 4.05 9.00
N GLY A 104 -13.51 5.01 8.07
CA GLY A 104 -13.21 4.74 6.68
C GLY A 104 -11.85 4.09 6.49
N GLN A 105 -10.82 4.57 7.19
CA GLN A 105 -9.49 3.94 7.17
C GLN A 105 -9.53 2.50 7.70
N SER A 106 -10.26 2.25 8.79
CA SER A 106 -10.39 0.91 9.36
C SER A 106 -11.07 -0.06 8.37
N LEU A 107 -12.07 0.44 7.63
CA LEU A 107 -12.75 -0.31 6.57
C LEU A 107 -11.87 -0.54 5.33
N VAL A 108 -10.97 0.38 4.99
CA VAL A 108 -9.96 0.16 3.93
C VAL A 108 -9.03 -1.00 4.31
N LEU A 109 -8.50 -1.00 5.54
CA LEU A 109 -7.66 -2.09 6.05
C LEU A 109 -8.43 -3.42 6.07
N TYR A 110 -9.68 -3.40 6.55
CA TYR A 110 -10.57 -4.57 6.54
C TYR A 110 -10.77 -5.11 5.12
N SER A 111 -11.04 -4.23 4.15
CA SER A 111 -11.26 -4.63 2.77
C SER A 111 -10.01 -5.25 2.15
N ARG A 112 -8.81 -4.80 2.53
CA ARG A 112 -7.56 -5.46 2.12
C ARG A 112 -7.36 -6.81 2.80
N LEU A 113 -7.64 -6.89 4.10
CA LEU A 113 -7.55 -8.16 4.83
C LEU A 113 -8.48 -9.19 4.20
N HIS A 114 -9.68 -8.79 3.77
CA HIS A 114 -10.62 -9.66 3.05
C HIS A 114 -10.05 -10.26 1.77
N LEU A 115 -9.16 -9.56 1.06
CA LEU A 115 -8.52 -10.05 -0.17
C LEU A 115 -7.40 -11.06 0.09
N VAL A 116 -6.81 -11.06 1.28
CA VAL A 116 -5.67 -11.92 1.64
C VAL A 116 -6.09 -13.09 2.53
N LEU A 117 -7.12 -12.92 3.34
CA LEU A 117 -7.57 -13.89 4.34
C LEU A 117 -8.87 -14.57 3.91
N ASP A 118 -8.81 -15.88 3.63
CA ASP A 118 -9.96 -16.68 3.20
C ASP A 118 -10.95 -17.02 4.32
N ASN A 119 -10.52 -16.96 5.59
CA ASN A 119 -11.33 -17.40 6.71
C ASN A 119 -12.40 -16.36 7.12
N ALA A 120 -13.60 -16.53 6.58
CA ALA A 120 -14.76 -15.67 6.84
C ALA A 120 -15.19 -15.55 8.31
N ARG A 121 -14.77 -16.45 9.22
CA ARG A 121 -15.06 -16.31 10.66
C ARG A 121 -14.19 -15.24 11.31
N ILE A 122 -12.90 -15.22 11.00
CA ILE A 122 -11.98 -14.20 11.52
C ILE A 122 -12.37 -12.84 10.98
N LEU A 123 -12.65 -12.77 9.67
CA LEU A 123 -13.06 -11.53 9.03
C LEU A 123 -14.33 -10.93 9.66
N ARG A 124 -15.36 -11.74 9.91
CA ARG A 124 -16.57 -11.27 10.62
C ARG A 124 -16.28 -10.77 12.04
N ARG A 125 -15.34 -11.40 12.76
CA ARG A 125 -14.92 -10.91 14.09
C ARG A 125 -14.20 -9.57 14.01
N VAL A 126 -13.35 -9.38 12.99
CA VAL A 126 -12.68 -8.09 12.75
C VAL A 126 -13.70 -7.00 12.42
N LEU A 127 -14.68 -7.29 11.55
CA LEU A 127 -15.75 -6.34 11.26
C LEU A 127 -16.57 -5.99 12.51
N ALA A 128 -16.92 -6.98 13.32
CA ALA A 128 -17.63 -6.77 14.58
C ALA A 128 -16.82 -5.89 15.54
N MET A 129 -15.50 -6.11 15.65
CA MET A 129 -14.59 -5.27 16.42
C MET A 129 -14.63 -3.81 15.94
N ILE A 130 -14.49 -3.57 14.63
CA ILE A 130 -14.54 -2.21 14.04
C ILE A 130 -15.86 -1.51 14.39
N ILE A 131 -16.99 -2.22 14.27
CA ILE A 131 -18.31 -1.63 14.55
C ILE A 131 -18.47 -1.30 16.05
N VAL A 132 -18.05 -2.22 16.93
CA VAL A 132 -18.14 -2.04 18.37
C VAL A 132 -17.26 -0.88 18.83
N ASP A 133 -16.00 -0.83 18.38
CA ASP A 133 -15.06 0.25 18.69
C ASP A 133 -15.57 1.57 18.13
N ALA A 134 -16.13 1.58 16.91
CA ALA A 134 -16.70 2.78 16.34
C ALA A 134 -17.83 3.35 17.22
N ILE A 135 -18.73 2.52 17.75
CA ILE A 135 -19.82 2.96 18.62
C ILE A 135 -19.29 3.42 19.98
N ILE A 136 -18.44 2.60 20.62
CA ILE A 136 -17.96 2.84 21.99
C ILE A 136 -17.03 4.05 22.06
N LEU A 137 -16.21 4.29 21.03
CA LEU A 137 -15.24 5.37 21.03
C LEU A 137 -15.78 6.64 20.38
N HIS A 138 -16.53 6.58 19.27
CA HIS A 138 -17.00 7.81 18.62
C HIS A 138 -18.09 8.54 19.39
N ILE A 139 -19.07 7.82 19.96
CA ILE A 139 -20.24 8.45 20.60
C ILE A 139 -19.81 9.28 21.82
N PRO A 140 -19.08 8.73 22.81
CA PRO A 140 -18.69 9.50 23.99
C PRO A 140 -17.77 10.68 23.64
N THR A 141 -16.81 10.49 22.73
CA THR A 141 -15.95 11.58 22.26
C THR A 141 -16.77 12.69 21.62
N THR A 142 -17.76 12.35 20.80
CA THR A 142 -18.62 13.35 20.16
C THR A 142 -19.38 14.17 21.20
N VAL A 143 -20.01 13.50 22.18
CA VAL A 143 -20.70 14.17 23.29
C VAL A 143 -19.76 15.11 24.05
N LEU A 144 -18.54 14.67 24.35
CA LEU A 144 -17.53 15.47 25.04
C LEU A 144 -16.98 16.61 24.18
N THR A 145 -16.88 16.44 22.86
CA THR A 145 -16.41 17.47 21.92
C THR A 145 -17.43 18.61 21.84
N TYR A 146 -18.70 18.29 21.66
CA TYR A 146 -19.78 19.29 21.66
C TYR A 146 -19.94 19.92 23.04
N GLY A 147 -19.87 19.12 24.12
CA GLY A 147 -19.94 19.61 25.49
C GLY A 147 -18.82 20.58 25.84
N SER A 148 -17.57 20.28 25.45
CA SER A 148 -16.42 21.15 25.71
C SER A 148 -16.48 22.47 24.92
N ASN A 149 -17.02 22.45 23.69
CA ASN A 149 -17.04 23.64 22.83
C ASN A 149 -18.32 24.48 22.94
N LEU A 150 -19.47 23.91 23.31
CA LEU A 150 -20.76 24.63 23.34
C LEU A 150 -21.34 24.84 24.74
N ALA A 151 -20.98 24.03 25.75
CA ALA A 151 -21.57 24.11 27.09
C ALA A 151 -20.90 25.15 28.02
N GLY A 152 -20.42 26.26 27.46
CA GLY A 152 -19.88 27.39 28.22
C GLY A 152 -18.61 27.09 29.03
N GLY A 153 -17.73 26.21 28.53
CA GLY A 153 -16.41 25.98 29.13
C GLY A 153 -16.44 25.23 30.48
N ARG A 154 -17.48 24.44 30.77
CA ARG A 154 -17.53 23.60 31.97
C ARG A 154 -16.32 22.66 32.03
N ALA A 155 -15.51 22.80 33.08
CA ALA A 155 -14.27 22.04 33.26
C ALA A 155 -14.47 20.51 33.22
N ALA A 156 -15.64 20.00 33.63
CA ALA A 156 -15.97 18.58 33.56
C ALA A 156 -15.92 18.02 32.12
N TYR A 157 -16.43 18.76 31.13
CA TYR A 157 -16.40 18.31 29.74
C TYR A 157 -14.99 18.37 29.15
N ILE A 158 -14.19 19.39 29.52
CA ILE A 158 -12.80 19.54 29.04
C ILE A 158 -11.93 18.41 29.62
N ASN A 159 -12.01 18.18 30.92
CA ASN A 159 -11.27 17.10 31.57
C ASN A 159 -11.72 15.72 31.07
N GLY A 160 -13.03 15.54 30.89
CA GLY A 160 -13.58 14.32 30.29
C GLY A 160 -13.07 14.09 28.87
N TYR A 161 -13.04 15.14 28.04
CA TYR A 161 -12.50 15.07 26.68
C TYR A 161 -11.02 14.68 26.66
N ASN A 162 -10.17 15.30 27.50
CA ASN A 162 -8.73 14.95 27.58
C ASN A 162 -8.48 13.48 27.91
N ILE A 163 -9.28 12.90 28.80
CA ILE A 163 -9.16 11.49 29.17
C ILE A 163 -9.70 10.61 28.04
N MET A 164 -10.88 10.94 27.52
CA MET A 164 -11.51 10.18 26.43
C MET A 164 -10.66 10.21 25.16
N GLU A 165 -9.98 11.32 24.87
CA GLU A 165 -9.13 11.48 23.69
C GLU A 165 -7.96 10.47 23.70
N LYS A 166 -7.29 10.32 24.86
CA LYS A 166 -6.26 9.30 25.05
C LYS A 166 -6.82 7.88 24.92
N ILE A 167 -8.01 7.63 25.49
CA ILE A 167 -8.68 6.33 25.41
C ILE A 167 -9.02 5.98 23.96
N GLN A 168 -9.66 6.88 23.21
CA GLN A 168 -10.02 6.62 21.81
C GLN A 168 -8.79 6.42 20.93
N MET A 169 -7.74 7.23 21.11
CA MET A 169 -6.53 7.13 20.30
C MET A 169 -5.83 5.80 20.54
N THR A 170 -5.76 5.39 21.81
CA THR A 170 -5.22 4.07 22.18
C THR A 170 -6.11 2.93 21.64
N GLY A 171 -7.43 3.07 21.74
CA GLY A 171 -8.39 2.07 21.26
C GLY A 171 -8.30 1.85 19.75
N PHE A 172 -8.36 2.91 18.95
CA PHE A 172 -8.20 2.82 17.50
C PHE A 172 -6.81 2.32 17.09
N CYS A 173 -5.75 2.71 17.82
CA CYS A 173 -4.41 2.20 17.58
C CYS A 173 -4.32 0.67 17.80
N ILE A 174 -4.92 0.17 18.89
CA ILE A 174 -5.00 -1.29 19.15
C ILE A 174 -5.79 -1.98 18.02
N GLN A 175 -6.91 -1.39 17.60
CA GLN A 175 -7.72 -1.91 16.50
C GLN A 175 -6.90 -2.02 15.19
N GLU A 176 -6.16 -0.96 14.84
CA GLU A 176 -5.27 -0.93 13.67
C GLU A 176 -4.15 -1.96 13.78
N PHE A 177 -3.55 -2.15 14.97
CA PHE A 177 -2.53 -3.18 15.21
C PHE A 177 -3.07 -4.60 15.05
N ILE A 178 -4.29 -4.87 15.51
CA ILE A 178 -4.91 -6.18 15.34
C ILE A 178 -5.11 -6.47 13.84
N ILE A 179 -5.67 -5.52 13.09
CA ILE A 179 -5.92 -5.70 11.65
C ILE A 179 -4.60 -5.85 10.88
N SER A 180 -3.63 -4.99 11.16
CA SER A 180 -2.30 -4.98 10.56
C SER A 180 -1.51 -6.25 10.88
N GLY A 181 -1.56 -6.71 12.14
CA GLY A 181 -0.92 -7.95 12.58
C GLY A 181 -1.51 -9.18 11.90
N LEU A 182 -2.84 -9.27 11.77
CA LEU A 182 -3.49 -10.35 11.02
C LEU A 182 -3.08 -10.35 9.54
N TYR A 183 -3.00 -9.17 8.94
CA TYR A 183 -2.56 -9.00 7.55
C TYR A 183 -1.11 -9.47 7.34
N ILE A 184 -0.19 -9.04 8.20
CA ILE A 184 1.22 -9.44 8.14
C ILE A 184 1.36 -10.94 8.35
N TRP A 185 0.65 -11.51 9.32
CA TRP A 185 0.69 -12.94 9.62
C TRP A 185 0.26 -13.78 8.41
N GLU A 186 -0.86 -13.45 7.78
CA GLU A 186 -1.33 -14.18 6.59
C GLU A 186 -0.37 -13.96 5.41
N THR A 187 0.11 -12.73 5.19
CA THR A 187 1.07 -12.44 4.11
C THR A 187 2.37 -13.23 4.28
N ILE A 188 2.92 -13.35 5.50
CA ILE A 188 4.12 -14.15 5.77
C ILE A 188 3.84 -15.64 5.57
N ARG A 189 2.67 -16.13 5.97
CA ARG A 189 2.26 -17.53 5.76
C ARG A 189 2.26 -17.88 4.28
N MET A 190 1.69 -17.00 3.45
CA MET A 190 1.70 -17.15 1.99
C MET A 190 3.14 -17.12 1.44
N LEU A 191 4.02 -16.29 2.02
CA LEU A 191 5.40 -16.13 1.54
C LEU A 191 6.24 -17.38 1.73
N ARG A 192 5.95 -18.13 2.80
CA ARG A 192 6.63 -19.39 3.12
C ARG A 192 6.20 -20.53 2.21
N LEU A 193 5.00 -20.44 1.62
CA LEU A 193 4.42 -21.50 0.80
C LEU A 193 4.72 -21.31 -0.70
N ASP A 194 5.11 -20.11 -1.14
CA ASP A 194 5.34 -19.82 -2.56
C ASP A 194 6.85 -19.74 -2.92
N PRO A 195 7.35 -20.60 -3.84
CA PRO A 195 8.76 -20.61 -4.24
C PRO A 195 9.16 -19.50 -5.24
N ASP A 196 8.21 -18.72 -5.79
CA ASP A 196 8.50 -17.72 -6.83
C ASP A 196 9.14 -16.43 -6.29
N ARG A 197 10.39 -16.16 -6.71
CA ARG A 197 11.17 -14.99 -6.28
C ARG A 197 10.51 -13.65 -6.66
N GLY A 198 9.76 -13.57 -7.76
CA GLY A 198 9.08 -12.35 -8.20
C GLY A 198 7.94 -11.95 -7.25
N LYS A 199 7.13 -12.94 -6.85
CA LYS A 199 6.03 -12.75 -5.89
C LYS A 199 6.55 -12.34 -4.51
N ARG A 200 7.67 -12.92 -4.09
CA ARG A 200 8.30 -12.58 -2.80
C ARG A 200 8.63 -11.10 -2.69
N LYS A 201 9.15 -10.48 -3.77
CA LYS A 201 9.48 -9.04 -3.77
C LYS A 201 8.25 -8.16 -3.54
N ILE A 202 7.12 -8.49 -4.17
CA ILE A 202 5.89 -7.72 -4.01
C ILE A 202 5.31 -7.95 -2.61
N MET A 203 5.33 -9.18 -2.10
CA MET A 203 4.91 -9.47 -0.72
C MET A 203 5.76 -8.78 0.34
N TYR A 204 7.08 -8.66 0.14
CA TYR A 204 7.93 -7.85 1.03
C TYR A 204 7.52 -6.37 1.02
N GLN A 205 7.15 -5.82 -0.15
CA GLN A 205 6.64 -4.45 -0.22
C GLN A 205 5.30 -4.30 0.52
N LEU A 206 4.40 -5.28 0.42
CA LEU A 206 3.13 -5.31 1.17
C LEU A 206 3.37 -5.29 2.69
N VAL A 207 4.29 -6.13 3.18
CA VAL A 207 4.66 -6.18 4.60
C VAL A 207 5.31 -4.88 5.04
N ALA A 208 6.23 -4.31 4.24
CA ALA A 208 6.91 -3.06 4.55
C ALA A 208 5.92 -1.90 4.68
N ILE A 209 4.93 -1.79 3.78
CA ILE A 209 3.93 -0.73 3.84
C ILE A 209 3.06 -0.87 5.10
N ASN A 210 2.65 -2.09 5.45
CA ASN A 210 1.87 -2.31 6.66
C ASN A 210 2.68 -2.00 7.95
N LEU A 211 3.98 -2.33 7.96
CA LEU A 211 4.88 -1.95 9.06
C LEU A 211 5.01 -0.43 9.21
N VAL A 212 5.10 0.30 8.09
CA VAL A 212 5.13 1.77 8.11
C VAL A 212 3.84 2.34 8.70
N SER A 213 2.67 1.76 8.37
CA SER A 213 1.40 2.16 8.97
C SER A 213 1.42 2.00 10.50
N ILE A 214 1.89 0.85 11.01
CA ILE A 214 2.04 0.59 12.46
C ILE A 214 2.94 1.66 13.12
N LEU A 215 4.06 2.01 12.49
CA LEU A 215 4.97 3.03 13.02
C LEU A 215 4.31 4.42 13.07
N MET A 216 3.48 4.76 12.08
CA MET A 216 2.70 5.99 12.09
C MET A 216 1.67 6.03 13.23
N ASP A 217 1.04 4.91 13.56
CA ASP A 217 0.08 4.82 14.68
C ASP A 217 0.78 5.08 16.00
N VAL A 218 1.94 4.43 16.21
CA VAL A 218 2.80 4.69 17.39
C VAL A 218 3.19 6.16 17.44
N GLY A 219 3.58 6.75 16.30
CA GLY A 219 3.92 8.16 16.20
C GLY A 219 2.79 9.08 16.66
N LEU A 220 1.55 8.83 16.19
CA LEU A 220 0.37 9.58 16.62
C LEU A 220 0.09 9.41 18.11
N LEU A 221 0.22 8.19 18.63
CA LEU A 221 0.08 7.92 20.06
C LEU A 221 1.13 8.69 20.88
N VAL A 222 2.38 8.76 20.43
CA VAL A 222 3.42 9.53 21.14
C VAL A 222 3.10 11.04 21.14
N VAL A 223 2.58 11.59 20.05
CA VAL A 223 2.21 13.02 19.98
C VAL A 223 1.02 13.33 20.89
N GLU A 224 0.01 12.47 20.92
CA GLU A 224 -1.15 12.55 21.83
C GLU A 224 -0.71 12.63 23.30
N TYR A 225 0.17 11.72 23.73
CA TYR A 225 0.64 11.67 25.12
C TYR A 225 1.60 12.81 25.50
N LYS A 226 1.99 13.67 24.55
CA LYS A 226 2.71 14.93 24.82
C LYS A 226 1.77 16.10 25.10
N ASP A 227 0.46 15.89 25.12
CA ASP A 227 -0.57 16.91 25.40
C ASP A 227 -0.50 18.14 24.47
N MET A 228 -0.04 17.95 23.23
CA MET A 228 0.08 19.01 22.21
C MET A 228 -1.10 19.01 21.23
N TYR A 229 -2.32 19.19 21.74
CA TYR A 229 -3.58 19.02 21.00
C TYR A 229 -3.62 19.65 19.58
N ILE A 230 -3.20 20.92 19.45
CA ILE A 230 -3.25 21.60 18.14
C ILE A 230 -2.33 20.91 17.13
N MET A 231 -1.07 20.64 17.49
CA MET A 231 -0.15 19.98 16.58
C MET A 231 -0.57 18.54 16.31
N GLU A 232 -1.06 17.85 17.33
CA GLU A 232 -1.54 16.49 17.24
C GLU A 232 -2.70 16.35 16.23
N THR A 233 -3.75 17.16 16.33
CA THR A 233 -4.89 17.13 15.41
C THR A 233 -4.49 17.45 13.97
N MET A 234 -3.56 18.38 13.77
CA MET A 234 -3.04 18.69 12.42
C MET A 234 -2.17 17.57 11.85
N ILE A 235 -1.27 16.99 12.65
CA ILE A 235 -0.45 15.84 12.26
C ILE A 235 -1.33 14.60 11.99
N LYS A 236 -2.40 14.41 12.76
CA LYS A 236 -3.39 13.33 12.58
C LYS A 236 -3.93 13.34 11.15
N GLY A 237 -4.39 14.48 10.64
CA GLY A 237 -4.83 14.59 9.26
C GLY A 237 -3.78 14.20 8.22
N VAL A 238 -2.54 14.65 8.39
CA VAL A 238 -1.44 14.30 7.49
C VAL A 238 -1.17 12.79 7.52
N VAL A 239 -1.05 12.20 8.72
CA VAL A 239 -0.80 10.78 8.88
C VAL A 239 -1.92 9.94 8.26
N TYR A 240 -3.19 10.26 8.52
CA TYR A 240 -4.31 9.53 7.91
C TYR A 240 -4.32 9.68 6.38
N SER A 241 -3.96 10.84 5.84
CA SER A 241 -3.82 11.02 4.38
C SER A 241 -2.72 10.15 3.78
N ILE A 242 -1.58 10.02 4.46
CA ILE A 242 -0.47 9.18 4.02
C ILE A 242 -0.86 7.71 4.14
N LYS A 243 -1.50 7.30 5.24
CA LYS A 243 -2.05 5.94 5.40
C LYS A 243 -2.90 5.58 4.20
N LEU A 244 -3.93 6.38 3.86
CA LEU A 244 -4.79 6.09 2.71
C LEU A 244 -4.03 6.01 1.36
N LYS A 245 -3.00 6.85 1.14
CA LYS A 245 -2.11 6.74 -0.04
C LYS A 245 -1.34 5.43 -0.07
N LEU A 246 -0.81 5.00 1.07
CA LEU A 246 -0.11 3.73 1.20
C LEU A 246 -1.04 2.56 0.91
N GLU A 247 -2.26 2.60 1.45
CA GLU A 247 -3.30 1.59 1.19
C GLU A 247 -3.64 1.49 -0.30
N PHE A 248 -3.85 2.64 -0.95
CA PHE A 248 -4.10 2.72 -2.39
C PHE A 248 -2.93 2.18 -3.23
N ALA A 249 -1.69 2.54 -2.88
CA ALA A 249 -0.49 2.05 -3.56
C ALA A 249 -0.32 0.53 -3.44
N VAL A 250 -0.69 -0.06 -2.29
CA VAL A 250 -0.70 -1.51 -2.13
C VAL A 250 -1.74 -2.16 -3.03
N LEU A 251 -2.96 -1.63 -3.09
CA LEU A 251 -4.01 -2.22 -3.92
C LEU A 251 -3.61 -2.25 -5.41
N GLY A 252 -3.04 -1.15 -5.93
CA GLY A 252 -2.56 -1.11 -7.31
C GLY A 252 -1.58 -2.25 -7.63
N LYS A 253 -0.70 -2.60 -6.68
CA LYS A 253 0.22 -3.73 -6.82
C LYS A 253 -0.44 -5.09 -6.66
N LEU A 254 -1.44 -5.21 -5.79
CA LEU A 254 -2.22 -6.44 -5.59
C LEU A 254 -2.99 -6.81 -6.87
N VAL A 255 -3.64 -5.83 -7.49
CA VAL A 255 -4.40 -6.04 -8.74
C VAL A 255 -3.47 -6.47 -9.88
N HIS A 256 -2.28 -5.86 -9.97
CA HIS A 256 -1.28 -6.26 -10.96
C HIS A 256 -0.85 -7.72 -10.78
N LEU A 257 -0.63 -8.18 -9.54
CA LEU A 257 -0.27 -9.57 -9.24
C LEU A 257 -1.35 -10.58 -9.65
N VAL A 258 -2.62 -10.25 -9.40
CA VAL A 258 -3.75 -11.12 -9.75
C VAL A 258 -3.92 -11.22 -11.27
N ARG A 259 -3.72 -10.11 -12.01
CA ARG A 259 -3.87 -10.08 -13.47
C ARG A 259 -2.73 -10.73 -14.25
N SER A 260 -1.51 -10.72 -13.74
CA SER A 260 -0.35 -11.33 -14.43
C SER A 260 -0.36 -12.87 -14.49
N HIS A 261 -1.49 -13.55 -14.22
CA HIS A 261 -1.63 -15.02 -14.26
C HIS A 261 -0.79 -15.77 -13.23
N VAL A 262 -0.50 -15.15 -12.09
CA VAL A 262 0.39 -15.69 -11.06
C VAL A 262 -0.38 -16.30 -9.87
N TRP A 263 -1.71 -16.12 -9.82
CA TRP A 263 -2.62 -16.58 -8.77
C TRP A 263 -3.66 -17.60 -9.27
N LYS A 264 -3.28 -18.59 -10.05
CA LYS A 264 -4.09 -19.82 -10.15
C LYS A 264 -3.38 -20.92 -9.38
N PRO A 265 -3.96 -21.47 -8.30
CA PRO A 265 -3.57 -22.79 -7.85
C PRO A 265 -3.91 -23.75 -8.98
N GLU A 266 -2.89 -24.32 -9.60
CA GLU A 266 -3.04 -25.38 -10.56
C GLU A 266 -3.58 -26.60 -9.82
N SER A 267 -4.89 -26.85 -9.89
CA SER A 267 -5.47 -28.18 -10.13
C SER A 267 -6.99 -28.23 -9.93
N VAL A 268 -7.61 -28.92 -10.89
CA VAL A 268 -8.96 -29.55 -10.89
C VAL A 268 -10.17 -28.65 -11.17
N THR A 269 -10.73 -28.92 -12.35
CA THR A 269 -12.10 -28.73 -12.82
C THR A 269 -13.17 -28.46 -11.74
N ARG A 270 -13.99 -27.44 -12.04
CA ARG A 270 -15.39 -27.20 -11.58
C ARG A 270 -15.56 -26.24 -10.40
N ARG A 271 -15.76 -24.95 -10.72
CA ARG A 271 -17.01 -24.17 -10.54
C ARG A 271 -16.69 -22.68 -10.77
N THR A 272 -17.58 -22.00 -11.49
CA THR A 272 -17.65 -20.55 -11.62
C THR A 272 -17.62 -19.89 -10.24
N SER A 273 -16.50 -19.24 -9.91
CA SER A 273 -16.41 -18.31 -8.78
C SER A 273 -15.93 -16.96 -9.31
N ASP A 274 -16.89 -16.06 -9.48
CA ASP A 274 -16.70 -14.64 -9.77
C ASP A 274 -15.74 -13.99 -8.77
N PHE A 275 -14.68 -13.35 -9.30
CA PHE A 275 -13.77 -12.43 -8.62
C PHE A 275 -13.10 -11.53 -9.68
N PRO A 276 -12.80 -10.25 -9.41
CA PRO A 276 -13.83 -9.22 -9.52
C PRO A 276 -13.60 -8.23 -10.69
N ASP A 277 -14.72 -7.77 -11.25
CA ASP A 277 -14.86 -6.96 -12.47
C ASP A 277 -14.65 -5.43 -12.25
N PHE A 278 -14.24 -5.00 -11.05
CA PHE A 278 -14.36 -3.58 -10.66
C PHE A 278 -13.17 -2.65 -10.97
N VAL A 279 -12.05 -3.18 -11.46
CA VAL A 279 -10.87 -2.38 -11.84
C VAL A 279 -10.62 -2.55 -13.33
N ASP A 280 -10.57 -1.47 -14.10
CA ASP A 280 -10.18 -1.52 -15.51
C ASP A 280 -8.66 -1.32 -15.65
N ALA A 281 -7.93 -2.39 -15.95
CA ALA A 281 -6.46 -2.35 -16.09
C ALA A 281 -5.99 -1.63 -17.35
N THR A 282 -6.86 -1.42 -18.34
CA THR A 282 -6.47 -0.75 -19.58
C THR A 282 -6.13 0.72 -19.34
N ARG A 283 -6.67 1.33 -18.27
CA ARG A 283 -6.41 2.72 -17.87
C ARG A 283 -5.21 2.91 -16.96
N VAL A 284 -4.74 1.84 -16.29
CA VAL A 284 -3.61 1.90 -15.36
C VAL A 284 -2.26 1.72 -16.08
N THR A 285 -2.27 1.18 -17.30
CA THR A 285 -1.06 0.81 -18.05
C THR A 285 -0.85 1.61 -19.33
N SER A 286 -1.77 2.50 -19.70
CA SER A 286 -1.63 3.33 -20.90
C SER A 286 -0.51 4.36 -20.69
N ASP A 287 0.65 4.08 -21.28
CA ASP A 287 1.70 5.05 -21.54
C ASP A 287 1.08 6.22 -22.31
N LEU A 288 0.90 7.37 -21.64
CA LEU A 288 0.29 8.57 -22.19
C LEU A 288 1.16 9.25 -23.27
N THR A 289 2.33 8.69 -23.57
CA THR A 289 3.31 9.25 -24.50
C THR A 289 3.21 8.65 -25.91
N HIS A 290 2.40 7.61 -26.11
CA HIS A 290 2.26 6.96 -27.42
C HIS A 290 0.79 6.79 -27.84
N ALA A 291 0.50 7.14 -29.10
CA ALA A 291 -0.81 6.90 -29.70
C ALA A 291 -1.06 5.39 -29.89
N MET A 292 -2.28 4.95 -29.59
CA MET A 292 -2.69 3.54 -29.72
C MET A 292 -2.54 3.03 -31.16
N PRO A 293 -1.98 1.83 -31.40
CA PRO A 293 -2.01 1.23 -32.72
C PRO A 293 -3.45 0.83 -33.06
N ALA A 294 -3.93 1.30 -34.22
CA ALA A 294 -5.28 0.99 -34.70
C ALA A 294 -5.47 -0.52 -34.88
N ALA A 295 -6.37 -1.11 -34.08
CA ALA A 295 -6.79 -2.49 -34.24
C ALA A 295 -7.54 -2.65 -35.57
N ARG A 296 -6.87 -3.26 -36.55
CA ARG A 296 -7.44 -3.55 -37.87
C ARG A 296 -8.30 -4.81 -37.76
N ASN A 297 -9.57 -4.64 -37.39
CA ASN A 297 -10.57 -5.70 -37.46
C ASN A 297 -10.81 -6.08 -38.92
N ARG A 298 -10.31 -7.24 -39.36
CA ARG A 298 -10.74 -7.88 -40.62
C ARG A 298 -11.78 -8.95 -40.29
N THR A 299 -13.04 -8.58 -40.37
CA THR A 299 -14.17 -9.52 -40.44
C THR A 299 -14.52 -9.73 -41.91
N HIS A 300 -14.30 -10.93 -42.46
CA HIS A 300 -14.82 -11.34 -43.77
C HIS A 300 -16.15 -12.11 -43.55
N PRO A 301 -17.31 -11.67 -44.07
CA PRO A 301 -18.62 -12.20 -43.65
C PRO A 301 -19.15 -13.42 -44.43
N TRP A 302 -18.35 -14.07 -45.27
CA TRP A 302 -18.83 -15.17 -46.12
C TRP A 302 -17.73 -16.19 -46.33
N MET A 303 -17.66 -17.19 -45.47
CA MET A 303 -16.87 -18.40 -45.71
C MET A 303 -17.72 -19.56 -45.21
N ASP A 304 -18.18 -20.37 -46.16
CA ASP A 304 -19.12 -21.46 -45.95
C ASP A 304 -18.38 -22.69 -45.40
N THR A 305 -19.08 -23.49 -44.61
CA THR A 305 -18.49 -24.51 -43.74
C THR A 305 -17.89 -25.70 -44.49
N ASP A 306 -18.18 -25.81 -45.80
CA ASP A 306 -17.79 -26.94 -46.63
C ASP A 306 -16.36 -26.81 -47.21
N ASP A 307 -15.76 -25.60 -47.23
CA ASP A 307 -14.39 -25.38 -47.72
C ASP A 307 -13.29 -25.83 -46.73
N VAL A 308 -13.65 -26.08 -45.47
CA VAL A 308 -12.71 -26.61 -44.46
C VAL A 308 -12.49 -28.12 -44.62
N SER A 309 -13.42 -28.81 -45.29
CA SER A 309 -13.36 -30.26 -45.57
C SER A 309 -12.26 -30.63 -46.57
N ILE A 310 -11.95 -29.72 -47.50
CA ILE A 310 -11.00 -29.96 -48.60
C ILE A 310 -9.54 -29.87 -48.10
N ALA A 311 -9.26 -29.04 -47.10
CA ALA A 311 -7.90 -28.90 -46.55
C ALA A 311 -7.51 -30.00 -45.55
N MET A 312 -8.45 -30.82 -45.08
CA MET A 312 -8.20 -31.86 -44.07
C MET A 312 -8.04 -33.27 -44.65
N PHE A 313 -8.30 -33.46 -45.96
CA PHE A 313 -8.27 -34.77 -46.62
C PHE A 313 -7.03 -35.03 -47.50
N GLU A 314 -6.03 -34.14 -47.52
CA GLU A 314 -4.78 -34.33 -48.28
C GLU A 314 -3.63 -34.99 -47.48
N HIS A 315 -3.86 -35.30 -46.19
CA HIS A 315 -2.87 -35.96 -45.34
C HIS A 315 -3.41 -37.22 -44.66
N SER A 316 -3.81 -38.22 -45.45
CA SER A 316 -3.90 -39.60 -44.96
C SER A 316 -3.73 -40.64 -46.07
N GLY A 317 -2.48 -41.07 -46.27
CA GLY A 317 -2.06 -42.45 -46.61
C GLY A 317 -2.20 -42.93 -48.05
N LEU A 318 -1.07 -43.32 -48.67
CA LEU A 318 -0.95 -44.54 -49.49
C LEU A 318 0.51 -44.95 -49.63
N SER A 319 0.77 -46.21 -49.26
CA SER A 319 2.03 -46.96 -49.33
C SER A 319 2.47 -47.27 -50.77
N ARG A 320 3.78 -47.47 -50.99
CA ARG A 320 4.31 -48.42 -51.99
C ARG A 320 5.77 -48.82 -51.71
N ASP A 321 5.96 -50.11 -51.46
CA ASP A 321 7.23 -50.83 -51.54
C ASP A 321 7.74 -50.90 -53.00
N GLN A 322 9.06 -50.98 -53.21
CA GLN A 322 9.76 -52.19 -53.73
C GLN A 322 11.17 -51.89 -54.33
N GLU A 323 12.17 -52.58 -53.74
CA GLU A 323 13.38 -53.24 -54.33
C GLU A 323 14.67 -52.52 -54.83
N THR A 324 15.76 -52.93 -54.15
CA THR A 324 17.06 -53.46 -54.66
C THR A 324 18.14 -52.54 -55.24
N GLY A 325 19.40 -52.78 -54.80
CA GLY A 325 20.60 -52.47 -55.59
C GLY A 325 21.83 -52.05 -54.78
N ARG A 326 22.81 -52.95 -54.68
CA ARG A 326 24.15 -52.78 -54.05
C ARG A 326 25.15 -52.28 -55.10
N SER A 327 26.03 -51.32 -54.78
CA SER A 327 27.45 -51.28 -55.23
C SER A 327 28.21 -50.02 -54.81
N ASP A 328 29.26 -50.27 -54.04
CA ASP A 328 30.66 -49.85 -54.17
C ASP A 328 31.12 -48.86 -55.27
N VAL A 329 32.06 -48.01 -54.84
CA VAL A 329 33.33 -47.62 -55.52
C VAL A 329 33.36 -46.34 -56.40
N SER A 330 34.31 -45.48 -56.02
CA SER A 330 35.32 -44.76 -56.83
C SER A 330 35.23 -43.26 -57.18
N HIS A 331 36.36 -42.61 -56.87
CA HIS A 331 37.14 -41.61 -57.64
C HIS A 331 36.51 -40.23 -57.91
N SER A 332 36.93 -39.18 -57.20
CA SER A 332 38.13 -38.34 -57.40
C SER A 332 38.02 -37.38 -58.59
N TRP A 333 38.09 -36.07 -58.31
CA TRP A 333 39.17 -35.23 -58.83
C TRP A 333 39.27 -33.88 -58.10
N SER A 334 40.50 -33.40 -58.15
CA SER A 334 41.23 -32.51 -57.25
C SER A 334 41.55 -31.16 -57.90
N GLY A 335 41.97 -30.21 -57.06
CA GLY A 335 42.79 -29.03 -57.40
C GLY A 335 42.95 -28.16 -56.15
N GLU A 336 43.94 -28.44 -55.27
CA GLU A 336 45.24 -27.75 -55.17
C GLU A 336 45.11 -26.25 -54.79
N THR A 337 45.77 -25.66 -53.78
CA THR A 337 47.10 -25.91 -53.19
C THR A 337 47.25 -25.20 -51.82
N HIS A 338 47.89 -25.89 -50.86
CA HIS A 338 49.00 -25.45 -49.96
C HIS A 338 48.95 -24.08 -49.23
N THR A 339 49.12 -23.96 -47.90
CA THR A 339 50.32 -24.36 -47.12
C THR A 339 50.11 -24.37 -45.59
N ASN A 340 50.54 -25.47 -44.95
CA ASN A 340 51.36 -25.65 -43.72
C ASN A 340 51.07 -24.93 -42.37
N HIS A 341 50.49 -25.70 -41.45
CA HIS A 341 50.96 -26.14 -40.10
C HIS A 341 52.37 -25.70 -39.58
N PRO A 342 52.66 -25.74 -38.24
CA PRO A 342 52.27 -26.83 -37.32
C PRO A 342 51.84 -26.51 -35.87
N TYR A 343 51.13 -27.50 -35.34
CA TYR A 343 50.76 -27.83 -33.94
C TYR A 343 52.00 -28.34 -33.15
N PRO A 344 51.99 -28.55 -31.80
CA PRO A 344 51.05 -29.47 -31.14
C PRO A 344 50.51 -29.12 -29.74
N ASP A 345 49.48 -29.90 -29.44
CA ASP A 345 48.63 -30.04 -28.25
C ASP A 345 49.39 -30.19 -26.91
N ARG A 346 48.74 -29.83 -25.78
CA ARG A 346 48.02 -30.78 -24.89
C ARG A 346 47.60 -30.18 -23.53
N GLU A 347 46.41 -30.61 -23.11
CA GLU A 347 45.68 -30.61 -21.82
C GLU A 347 46.41 -30.28 -20.48
N LEU A 348 45.74 -29.59 -19.54
CA LEU A 348 45.27 -30.06 -18.21
C LEU A 348 44.97 -28.91 -17.19
N SER A 349 43.73 -28.91 -16.67
CA SER A 349 43.21 -28.56 -15.31
C SER A 349 43.39 -27.17 -14.64
N PRO A 350 42.48 -26.79 -13.71
CA PRO A 350 42.44 -25.48 -13.05
C PRO A 350 43.07 -25.51 -11.64
N VAL A 351 43.78 -24.45 -11.25
CA VAL A 351 44.22 -24.29 -9.84
C VAL A 351 44.11 -22.82 -9.39
N ASP A 352 43.52 -22.70 -8.21
CA ASP A 352 43.46 -21.56 -7.28
C ASP A 352 44.72 -20.68 -7.22
N PHE A 353 44.51 -19.38 -6.96
CA PHE A 353 45.48 -18.57 -6.24
C PHE A 353 44.81 -17.63 -5.24
N THR A 354 44.86 -18.07 -3.98
CA THR A 354 44.80 -17.22 -2.80
C THR A 354 46.18 -16.58 -2.55
N SER A 355 46.16 -15.27 -2.33
CA SER A 355 47.00 -14.49 -1.38
C SER A 355 48.54 -14.57 -1.39
N LEU A 356 49.11 -13.35 -1.43
CA LEU A 356 50.28 -12.80 -0.71
C LEU A 356 51.68 -12.80 -1.37
N HIS A 357 52.14 -11.59 -1.68
CA HIS A 357 53.47 -11.00 -1.44
C HIS A 357 53.31 -9.48 -1.69
N GLN A 358 53.90 -8.47 -1.01
CA GLN A 358 54.90 -8.35 0.05
C GLN A 358 54.97 -6.82 0.37
N GLN A 359 54.69 -6.37 1.59
CA GLN A 359 55.65 -5.90 2.61
C GLN A 359 56.40 -4.57 2.35
N LYS A 360 56.13 -3.58 3.21
CA LYS A 360 57.07 -2.66 3.92
C LYS A 360 56.20 -1.71 4.76
N SER A 361 56.41 -1.43 6.04
CA SER A 361 57.58 -1.51 6.91
C SER A 361 57.16 -1.31 8.38
N LEU A 362 57.57 -2.23 9.26
CA LEU A 362 57.91 -2.00 10.68
C LEU A 362 59.43 -1.65 10.77
N PRO A 363 60.05 -1.24 11.90
CA PRO A 363 59.73 -1.54 13.32
C PRO A 363 59.90 -0.29 14.24
N SER A 364 59.90 -0.27 15.58
CA SER A 364 59.83 -1.17 16.76
C SER A 364 59.52 -0.26 17.97
N LYS A 365 58.54 -0.57 18.82
CA LYS A 365 58.68 -1.22 20.15
C LYS A 365 59.77 -0.65 21.08
N THR A 366 59.34 -0.28 22.30
CA THR A 366 59.82 -0.93 23.54
C THR A 366 58.78 -0.80 24.65
N SER A 367 58.36 -1.95 25.16
CA SER A 367 57.70 -2.20 26.44
C SER A 367 58.75 -2.43 27.55
N THR A 368 58.39 -2.20 28.80
CA THR A 368 58.88 -2.79 30.10
C THR A 368 58.49 -1.79 31.18
N ASP A 369 58.16 -2.08 32.42
CA ASP A 369 57.70 -3.23 33.21
C ASP A 369 57.19 -2.60 34.53
N SER A 370 56.34 -3.27 35.29
CA SER A 370 55.82 -2.86 36.63
C SER A 370 56.93 -2.82 37.71
N PRO A 371 56.68 -2.67 39.03
CA PRO A 371 55.53 -2.18 39.82
C PRO A 371 55.93 -1.09 40.87
N GLY A 372 54.94 -0.49 41.54
CA GLY A 372 55.15 0.40 42.71
C GLY A 372 53.82 0.79 43.33
#